data_AF-R5LIE1-F1
#
_entry.id   AF-R5LIE1-F1
#
_cell.length_a   1.000
_cell.length_b   1.000
_cell.length_c   1.000
_cell.angle_alpha   90.00
_cell.angle_beta   90.00
_cell.angle_gamma   90.00
#
_symmetry.space_group_name_H-M   'P 1'
#
loop_
_entity.id
_entity.type
_entity.pdbx_description
1 polymer ?
#
loop_
_entity_poly.entity_id
_entity_poly.type
_entity_poly.pdbx_seq_one_letter_code
_entity_poly.pdbx_strand_id
1 'polypeptide(L)'
;MIVRKPYAFLIKNFKKIHIFMFILCAYIYYKTISLSSFIREFMDLFSYDSYNEPISKYTGFFPIVCLLLLIASSVALIILLKHKNKPWKTYLILAAEYTALLIAFAFTASYFNSYSGSLETTGIRALRDIVFILTIPQYAVFIVLGIRILGVDLNKFDFKSDTEYLELSDSDREEVEISIDLDKDSLKRTYRKLKRNLGYFYKEHRLAVNTVILLLVAFIAYRSYVFIFITNKSYKQGDIINTNGYTLKINNSYYTDKDYKGDTIENNNSFVILDVTIKNNAQKRKVNFNRFHIMNRTNNHSPTNKTYETSFKDLGTTIEDLTLSSGEERNLLLIYKVSEKEEINRFVLYYQELNGNNKHLRKIKLKLNDLSKITKQSEIDLGDVMTIDTPTMDEEFILDEMTITDTVSYGRNVCNNDICQVKEYQTSPVKGYKVLKLEFSSNDFSGKDMIDFLSDYGKISYIDNSKTKKGLKIQNALDTLNYYGKYVYLKVPDNLAEANEIKLIITARNNQYIYKLK
;
A
#
# COMPACT_ATOMS: atom_id res chain seq x y z
N MET A 1 46.41 -38.77 4.44
CA MET A 1 46.63 -37.86 3.30
C MET A 1 47.12 -36.51 3.83
N ILE A 2 48.43 -36.25 3.77
CA ILE A 2 49.04 -35.02 4.29
C ILE A 2 49.04 -33.98 3.18
N VAL A 3 48.28 -32.89 3.34
CA VAL A 3 48.25 -31.78 2.37
C VAL A 3 49.58 -31.01 2.49
N ARG A 4 50.61 -31.42 1.75
CA ARG A 4 51.85 -30.65 1.59
C ARG A 4 51.51 -29.30 0.92
N LYS A 5 51.64 -28.20 1.69
CA LYS A 5 51.49 -26.79 1.27
C LYS A 5 50.05 -26.33 0.88
N PRO A 6 49.09 -26.25 1.81
CA PRO A 6 47.74 -25.70 1.53
C PRO A 6 47.78 -24.25 1.01
N TYR A 7 48.82 -23.49 1.36
CA TYR A 7 49.01 -22.10 0.93
C TYR A 7 49.40 -21.94 -0.55
N ALA A 8 49.95 -22.97 -1.19
CA ALA A 8 50.37 -22.89 -2.59
C ALA A 8 49.19 -22.70 -3.53
N PHE A 9 48.04 -23.30 -3.21
CA PHE A 9 46.80 -23.14 -3.96
C PHE A 9 46.27 -21.71 -3.90
N LEU A 10 46.21 -21.12 -2.69
CA LEU A 10 45.72 -19.76 -2.49
C LEU A 10 46.62 -18.71 -3.16
N ILE A 11 47.94 -18.92 -3.14
CA ILE A 11 48.92 -18.04 -3.79
C ILE A 11 48.79 -18.13 -5.31
N LYS A 12 48.72 -19.35 -5.87
CA LYS A 12 48.58 -19.58 -7.32
C LYS A 12 47.28 -18.98 -7.88
N ASN A 13 46.23 -18.95 -7.07
CA ASN A 13 44.91 -18.47 -7.49
C ASN A 13 44.53 -17.13 -6.85
N PHE A 14 45.48 -16.37 -6.28
CA PHE A 14 45.18 -15.16 -5.50
C PHE A 14 44.28 -14.16 -6.25
N LYS A 15 44.61 -13.84 -7.51
CA LYS A 15 43.79 -12.95 -8.36
C LYS A 15 42.39 -13.53 -8.62
N LYS A 16 42.28 -14.84 -8.87
CA LYS A 16 41.00 -15.52 -9.10
C LYS A 16 40.11 -15.51 -7.85
N ILE A 17 40.69 -15.69 -6.67
CA ILE A 17 39.99 -15.61 -5.39
C ILE A 17 39.42 -14.20 -5.17
N HIS A 18 40.17 -13.15 -5.51
CA HIS A 18 39.66 -11.78 -5.39
C HIS A 18 38.55 -11.47 -6.38
N ILE A 19 38.64 -11.96 -7.62
CA ILE A 19 37.54 -11.86 -8.60
C ILE A 19 36.29 -12.58 -8.09
N PHE A 20 36.45 -13.79 -7.54
CA PHE A 20 35.36 -14.56 -6.95
C PHE A 20 34.71 -13.81 -5.77
N MET A 21 35.51 -13.30 -4.82
CA MET A 21 35.01 -12.48 -3.72
C MET A 21 34.29 -11.23 -4.24
N PHE A 22 34.83 -10.55 -5.24
CA PHE A 22 34.22 -9.34 -5.82
C PHE A 22 32.82 -9.63 -6.40
N ILE A 23 32.64 -10.76 -7.10
CA ILE A 23 31.33 -11.19 -7.61
C ILE A 23 30.35 -11.45 -6.46
N LEU A 24 30.80 -12.13 -5.40
CA LEU A 24 29.97 -12.37 -4.21
C LEU A 24 29.60 -11.05 -3.50
N CYS A 25 30.55 -10.12 -3.36
CA CYS A 25 30.31 -8.79 -2.80
C CYS A 25 29.27 -8.02 -3.62
N ALA A 26 29.34 -8.07 -4.95
CA ALA A 26 28.38 -7.43 -5.85
C ALA A 26 26.96 -8.01 -5.68
N TYR A 27 26.86 -9.33 -5.56
CA TYR A 27 25.60 -10.00 -5.30
C TYR A 27 25.01 -9.63 -3.92
N ILE A 28 25.84 -9.65 -2.87
CA ILE A 28 25.41 -9.26 -1.52
C ILE A 28 24.99 -7.81 -1.48
N TYR A 29 25.73 -6.90 -2.09
CA TYR A 29 25.35 -5.49 -2.20
C TYR A 29 23.96 -5.32 -2.83
N TYR A 30 23.71 -5.99 -3.97
CA TYR A 30 22.39 -5.99 -4.61
C TYR A 30 21.28 -6.47 -3.66
N LYS A 31 21.55 -7.54 -2.89
CA LYS A 31 20.61 -8.05 -1.89
C LYS A 31 20.40 -7.10 -0.72
N THR A 32 21.45 -6.44 -0.23
CA THR A 32 21.37 -5.44 0.83
C THR A 32 20.52 -4.25 0.40
N ILE A 33 20.70 -3.74 -0.82
CA ILE A 33 19.88 -2.65 -1.38
C ILE A 33 18.42 -3.09 -1.54
N SER A 34 18.18 -4.29 -2.05
CA SER A 34 16.83 -4.83 -2.21
C SER A 34 16.12 -4.98 -0.85
N LEU A 35 16.84 -5.50 0.16
CA LEU A 35 16.34 -5.62 1.53
C LEU A 35 16.04 -4.24 2.15
N SER A 36 16.93 -3.26 1.95
CA SER A 36 16.71 -1.90 2.43
C SER A 36 15.47 -1.27 1.80
N SER A 37 15.27 -1.47 0.49
CA SER A 37 14.06 -1.02 -0.22
C SER A 37 12.80 -1.64 0.35
N PHE A 38 12.81 -2.96 0.56
CA PHE A 38 11.69 -3.69 1.15
C PHE A 38 11.34 -3.18 2.56
N ILE A 39 12.34 -2.97 3.42
CA ILE A 39 12.13 -2.43 4.79
C ILE A 39 11.50 -1.04 4.73
N ARG A 40 11.98 -0.15 3.86
CA ARG A 40 11.44 1.21 3.71
C ARG A 40 9.98 1.17 3.23
N GLU A 41 9.70 0.35 2.23
CA GLU A 41 8.34 0.19 1.70
C GLU A 41 7.40 -0.37 2.78
N PHE A 42 7.83 -1.38 3.54
CA PHE A 42 7.07 -1.86 4.69
C PHE A 42 6.82 -0.77 5.72
N MET A 43 7.79 0.13 5.98
CA MET A 43 7.57 1.26 6.89
C MET A 43 6.60 2.31 6.34
N ASP A 44 6.50 2.47 5.03
CA ASP A 44 5.59 3.44 4.40
C ASP A 44 4.14 2.93 4.34
N LEU A 45 3.98 1.61 4.25
CA LEU A 45 2.72 0.90 4.05
C LEU A 45 2.19 0.24 5.33
N PHE A 46 3.07 -0.16 6.24
CA PHE A 46 2.79 -0.98 7.43
C PHE A 46 2.05 -2.30 7.17
N SER A 47 2.06 -2.77 5.92
CA SER A 47 1.46 -4.04 5.47
C SER A 47 2.51 -5.02 4.96
N TYR A 48 2.31 -6.32 5.20
CA TYR A 48 3.23 -7.37 4.79
C TYR A 48 2.48 -8.62 4.31
N ASP A 49 2.61 -8.93 3.02
CA ASP A 49 2.15 -10.17 2.41
C ASP A 49 3.26 -11.23 2.48
N SER A 50 3.27 -11.99 3.58
CA SER A 50 4.27 -13.04 3.80
C SER A 50 4.15 -14.21 2.81
N TYR A 51 3.00 -14.39 2.17
CA TYR A 51 2.76 -15.49 1.24
C TYR A 51 3.31 -15.17 -0.15
N ASN A 52 2.95 -14.02 -0.72
CA ASN A 52 3.39 -13.65 -2.06
C ASN A 52 4.74 -12.93 -2.08
N GLU A 53 5.17 -12.30 -0.98
CA GLU A 53 6.46 -11.63 -0.84
C GLU A 53 7.18 -11.97 0.48
N PRO A 54 7.54 -13.25 0.71
CA PRO A 54 8.26 -13.64 1.91
C PRO A 54 9.63 -12.98 2.01
N ILE A 55 10.05 -12.66 3.24
CA ILE A 55 11.36 -12.09 3.55
C ILE A 55 12.53 -12.93 3.01
N SER A 56 12.33 -14.24 2.83
CA SER A 56 13.30 -15.16 2.23
C SER A 56 13.69 -14.82 0.79
N LYS A 57 12.88 -14.04 0.05
CA LYS A 57 13.30 -13.47 -1.25
C LYS A 57 14.54 -12.58 -1.12
N TYR A 58 14.71 -11.95 0.04
CA TYR A 58 15.79 -11.02 0.35
C TYR A 58 16.90 -11.68 1.19
N THR A 59 16.52 -12.43 2.23
CA THR A 59 17.44 -13.01 3.23
C THR A 59 17.55 -14.53 3.18
N GLY A 60 17.11 -15.16 2.08
CA GLY A 60 17.04 -16.62 1.95
C GLY A 60 18.40 -17.33 1.96
N PHE A 61 18.36 -18.63 1.67
CA PHE A 61 19.52 -19.52 1.73
C PHE A 61 20.74 -19.00 0.94
N PHE A 62 20.54 -18.56 -0.31
CA PHE A 62 21.66 -18.20 -1.18
C PHE A 62 22.43 -16.95 -0.72
N PRO A 63 21.79 -15.82 -0.33
CA PRO A 63 22.46 -14.72 0.35
C PRO A 63 23.27 -15.14 1.59
N ILE A 64 22.70 -15.99 2.44
CA ILE A 64 23.37 -16.48 3.66
C ILE A 64 24.64 -17.27 3.30
N VAL A 65 24.55 -18.20 2.34
CA VAL A 65 25.70 -18.97 1.87
C VAL A 65 26.78 -18.06 1.29
N CYS A 66 26.41 -17.06 0.49
CA CYS A 66 27.36 -16.10 -0.06
C CYS A 66 28.10 -15.30 1.03
N LEU A 67 27.39 -14.88 2.09
CA LEU A 67 28.00 -14.21 3.25
C LEU A 67 28.98 -15.13 3.99
N LEU A 68 28.60 -16.39 4.23
CA LEU A 68 29.49 -17.37 4.86
C LEU A 68 30.75 -17.63 4.03
N LEU A 69 30.62 -17.73 2.70
CA LEU A 69 31.75 -17.89 1.80
C LEU A 69 32.67 -16.66 1.79
N LEU A 70 32.12 -15.45 1.86
CA LEU A 70 32.90 -14.21 1.97
C LEU A 70 33.69 -14.15 3.28
N ILE A 71 33.07 -14.52 4.40
CA ILE A 71 33.71 -14.57 5.71
C ILE A 71 34.83 -15.62 5.70
N ALA A 72 34.53 -16.85 5.26
CA ALA A 72 35.51 -17.93 5.18
C ALA A 72 36.71 -17.58 4.28
N SER A 73 36.45 -16.98 3.11
CA SER A 73 37.50 -16.52 2.19
C SER A 73 38.36 -15.42 2.80
N SER A 74 37.73 -14.48 3.52
CA SER A 74 38.45 -13.40 4.21
C SER A 74 39.34 -13.96 5.33
N VAL A 75 38.83 -14.88 6.15
CA VAL A 75 39.61 -15.56 7.21
C VAL A 75 40.77 -16.38 6.62
N ALA A 76 40.53 -17.11 5.53
CA ALA A 76 41.59 -17.85 4.84
C ALA A 76 42.71 -16.92 4.33
N LEU A 77 42.36 -15.75 3.79
CA LEU A 77 43.33 -14.74 3.37
C LEU A 77 44.05 -14.09 4.55
N ILE A 78 43.39 -13.86 5.68
CA ILE A 78 44.04 -13.38 6.91
C ILE A 78 45.12 -14.37 7.36
N ILE A 79 44.78 -15.66 7.48
CA ILE A 79 45.73 -16.70 7.91
C ILE A 79 46.92 -16.78 6.95
N LEU A 80 46.64 -16.81 5.63
CA LEU A 80 47.68 -16.85 4.59
C LEU A 80 48.61 -15.64 4.67
N LEU A 81 48.07 -14.43 4.73
CA LEU A 81 48.84 -13.19 4.67
C LEU A 81 49.59 -12.95 5.98
N LYS A 82 49.01 -13.30 7.13
CA LYS A 82 49.71 -13.29 8.43
C LYS A 82 50.90 -14.25 8.42
N HIS A 83 50.72 -15.47 7.93
CA HIS A 83 51.81 -16.44 7.80
C HIS A 83 52.90 -15.98 6.81
N LYS A 84 52.55 -15.13 5.83
CA LYS A 84 53.49 -14.56 4.85
C LYS A 84 54.00 -13.17 5.23
N ASN A 85 53.76 -12.67 6.43
CA ASN A 85 54.12 -11.31 6.87
C ASN A 85 53.67 -10.22 5.87
N LYS A 86 52.49 -10.40 5.27
CA LYS A 86 51.86 -9.47 4.32
C LYS A 86 50.72 -8.68 4.99
N PRO A 87 50.29 -7.53 4.44
CA PRO A 87 49.21 -6.73 5.01
C PRO A 87 47.87 -7.49 5.03
N TRP A 88 47.53 -8.02 6.20
CA TRP A 88 46.36 -8.86 6.44
C TRP A 88 45.18 -8.10 7.07
N LYS A 89 45.45 -6.96 7.73
CA LYS A 89 44.47 -6.15 8.47
C LYS A 89 43.29 -5.69 7.59
N THR A 90 43.51 -5.46 6.30
CA THR A 90 42.43 -5.10 5.37
C THR A 90 41.36 -6.19 5.27
N TYR A 91 41.75 -7.46 5.34
CA TYR A 91 40.81 -8.58 5.27
C TYR A 91 40.08 -8.81 6.60
N LEU A 92 40.60 -8.29 7.72
CA LEU A 92 39.89 -8.26 9.00
C LEU A 92 38.69 -7.33 8.94
N ILE A 93 38.82 -6.17 8.28
CA ILE A 93 37.70 -5.24 8.04
C ILE A 93 36.62 -5.92 7.19
N LEU A 94 37.00 -6.59 6.09
CA LEU A 94 36.07 -7.36 5.24
C LEU A 94 35.35 -8.46 6.03
N ALA A 95 36.08 -9.22 6.85
CA ALA A 95 35.50 -10.29 7.67
C ALA A 95 34.50 -9.74 8.70
N ALA A 96 34.85 -8.65 9.38
CA ALA A 96 33.98 -8.00 10.37
C ALA A 96 32.71 -7.43 9.73
N GLU A 97 32.83 -6.73 8.60
CA GLU A 97 31.70 -6.16 7.87
C GLU A 97 30.70 -7.23 7.41
N TYR A 98 31.17 -8.28 6.73
CA TYR A 98 30.26 -9.33 6.24
C TYR A 98 29.70 -10.19 7.38
N THR A 99 30.38 -10.27 8.53
CA THR A 99 29.81 -10.85 9.76
C THR A 99 28.67 -9.98 10.29
N ALA A 100 28.85 -8.66 10.37
CA ALA A 100 27.80 -7.74 10.80
C ALA A 100 26.58 -7.77 9.85
N LEU A 101 26.81 -7.86 8.53
CA LEU A 101 25.73 -8.04 7.54
C LEU A 101 25.00 -9.37 7.70
N LEU A 102 25.71 -10.47 7.98
CA LEU A 102 25.09 -11.76 8.27
C LEU A 102 24.17 -11.69 9.47
N ILE A 103 24.63 -11.05 10.54
CA ILE A 103 23.83 -10.81 11.75
C ILE A 103 22.60 -9.96 11.40
N ALA A 104 22.75 -8.86 10.66
CA ALA A 104 21.64 -8.01 10.27
C ALA A 104 20.60 -8.73 9.39
N PHE A 105 21.04 -9.57 8.45
CA PHE A 105 20.17 -10.39 7.62
C PHE A 105 19.39 -11.40 8.47
N ALA A 106 20.04 -12.06 9.42
CA ALA A 106 19.41 -13.01 10.33
C ALA A 106 18.37 -12.33 11.24
N PHE A 107 18.71 -11.20 11.85
CA PHE A 107 17.77 -10.42 12.67
C PHE A 107 16.56 -9.94 11.87
N THR A 108 16.79 -9.44 10.66
CA THR A 108 15.70 -8.99 9.78
C THR A 108 14.79 -10.15 9.40
N ALA A 109 15.37 -11.31 9.03
CA ALA A 109 14.60 -12.52 8.76
C ALA A 109 13.77 -12.95 9.96
N SER A 110 14.36 -12.96 11.16
CA SER A 110 13.66 -13.32 12.40
C SER A 110 12.50 -12.38 12.67
N TYR A 111 12.70 -11.06 12.53
CA TYR A 111 11.66 -10.06 12.75
C TYR A 111 10.45 -10.33 11.87
N PHE A 112 10.64 -10.41 10.55
CA PHE A 112 9.54 -10.59 9.60
C PHE A 112 8.90 -11.99 9.65
N ASN A 113 9.65 -13.04 10.00
CA ASN A 113 9.08 -14.36 10.22
C ASN A 113 8.21 -14.43 11.48
N SER A 114 8.51 -13.59 12.48
CA SER A 114 7.72 -13.48 13.73
C SER A 114 6.63 -12.40 13.67
N TYR A 115 6.56 -11.63 12.58
CA TYR A 115 5.65 -10.50 12.46
C TYR A 115 4.20 -10.98 12.32
N SER A 116 3.41 -10.74 13.35
CA SER A 116 1.97 -11.04 13.43
C SER A 116 1.10 -9.79 13.32
N GLY A 117 1.67 -8.67 12.88
CA GLY A 117 0.95 -7.41 12.71
C GLY A 117 0.97 -6.49 13.93
N SER A 118 1.36 -6.93 15.13
CA SER A 118 1.33 -6.12 16.37
C SER A 118 2.69 -5.65 16.89
N LEU A 119 3.79 -5.89 16.16
CA LEU A 119 5.14 -5.56 16.63
C LEU A 119 5.44 -4.06 16.66
N GLU A 120 6.33 -3.68 17.57
CA GLU A 120 6.76 -2.30 17.78
C GLU A 120 7.44 -1.70 16.55
N THR A 121 7.05 -0.46 16.23
CA THR A 121 7.63 0.33 15.13
C THR A 121 9.09 0.72 15.35
N THR A 122 9.60 0.61 16.59
CA THR A 122 10.99 0.92 16.95
C THR A 122 11.96 -0.11 16.37
N GLY A 123 11.62 -1.41 16.45
CA GLY A 123 12.49 -2.48 15.94
C GLY A 123 12.75 -2.38 14.44
N ILE A 124 11.71 -2.08 13.66
CA ILE A 124 11.86 -1.95 12.20
C ILE A 124 12.66 -0.70 11.79
N ARG A 125 12.53 0.42 12.53
CA ARG A 125 13.35 1.61 12.32
C ARG A 125 14.83 1.32 12.57
N ALA A 126 15.13 0.59 13.66
CA ALA A 126 16.49 0.16 13.96
C ALA A 126 17.05 -0.74 12.85
N LEU A 127 16.27 -1.71 12.36
CA LEU A 127 16.69 -2.57 11.25
C LEU A 127 16.98 -1.77 9.97
N ARG A 128 16.12 -0.79 9.61
CA ARG A 128 16.36 0.12 8.48
C ARG A 128 17.70 0.82 8.60
N ASP A 129 17.97 1.39 9.77
CA ASP A 129 19.17 2.20 10.01
C ASP A 129 20.42 1.34 10.04
N ILE A 130 20.37 0.17 10.68
CA ILE A 130 21.47 -0.82 10.70
C ILE A 130 21.81 -1.26 9.28
N VAL A 131 20.82 -1.70 8.48
CA VAL A 131 21.06 -2.14 7.09
C VAL A 131 21.63 -1.01 6.23
N PHE A 132 21.14 0.22 6.43
CA PHE A 132 21.67 1.39 5.72
C PHE A 132 23.14 1.68 6.10
N ILE A 133 23.46 1.73 7.39
CA ILE A 133 24.83 1.97 7.89
C ILE A 133 25.79 0.90 7.36
N LEU A 134 25.38 -0.37 7.39
CA LEU A 134 26.19 -1.50 6.90
C LEU A 134 26.38 -1.51 5.37
N THR A 135 25.61 -0.72 4.62
CA THR A 135 25.79 -0.58 3.17
C THR A 135 26.99 0.33 2.83
N ILE A 136 27.33 1.30 3.69
CA ILE A 136 28.37 2.30 3.39
C ILE A 136 29.77 1.65 3.28
N PRO A 137 30.21 0.77 4.20
CA PRO A 137 31.52 0.11 4.10
C PRO A 137 31.70 -0.76 2.85
N GLN A 138 30.61 -1.28 2.27
CA GLN A 138 30.66 -2.13 1.06
C GLN A 138 31.33 -1.41 -0.13
N TYR A 139 31.16 -0.08 -0.25
CA TYR A 139 31.84 0.71 -1.28
C TYR A 139 33.37 0.68 -1.12
N ALA A 140 33.87 0.76 0.11
CA ALA A 140 35.29 0.67 0.40
C ALA A 140 35.84 -0.73 0.10
N VAL A 141 35.06 -1.79 0.37
CA VAL A 141 35.44 -3.17 0.03
C VAL A 141 35.58 -3.38 -1.47
N PHE A 142 34.68 -2.83 -2.29
CA PHE A 142 34.81 -2.91 -3.74
C PHE A 142 36.11 -2.29 -4.24
N ILE A 143 36.51 -1.15 -3.67
CA ILE A 143 37.77 -0.49 -4.00
C ILE A 143 38.97 -1.38 -3.61
N VAL A 144 38.97 -1.92 -2.39
CA VAL A 144 40.06 -2.79 -1.89
C VAL A 144 40.21 -4.04 -2.75
N LEU A 145 39.11 -4.73 -3.06
CA LEU A 145 39.14 -5.92 -3.91
C LEU A 145 39.53 -5.57 -5.34
N GLY A 146 39.05 -4.45 -5.89
CA GLY A 146 39.41 -3.95 -7.21
C GLY A 146 40.92 -3.72 -7.35
N ILE A 147 41.55 -3.05 -6.38
CA ILE A 147 43.00 -2.82 -6.34
C ILE A 147 43.77 -4.15 -6.37
N ARG A 148 43.31 -5.15 -5.60
CA ARG A 148 43.93 -6.49 -5.55
C ARG A 148 43.75 -7.29 -6.84
N ILE A 149 42.62 -7.15 -7.54
CA ILE A 149 42.38 -7.79 -8.85
C ILE A 149 43.30 -7.22 -9.92
N LEU A 150 43.51 -5.90 -9.90
CA LEU A 150 44.39 -5.20 -10.84
C LEU A 150 45.88 -5.48 -10.58
N GLY A 151 46.23 -6.04 -9.41
CA GLY A 151 47.61 -6.41 -9.07
C GLY A 151 48.50 -5.22 -8.70
N VAL A 152 47.90 -4.11 -8.27
CA VAL A 152 48.64 -2.93 -7.81
C VAL A 152 49.25 -3.24 -6.44
N ASP A 153 50.58 -3.27 -6.37
CA ASP A 153 51.34 -3.61 -5.15
C ASP A 153 51.65 -2.34 -4.35
N LEU A 154 51.02 -2.18 -3.19
CA LEU A 154 51.20 -1.03 -2.31
C LEU A 154 52.49 -1.11 -1.47
N ASN A 155 53.14 -2.29 -1.37
CA ASN A 155 54.35 -2.52 -0.57
C ASN A 155 55.63 -2.69 -1.40
N LYS A 156 55.56 -2.69 -2.74
CA LYS A 156 56.74 -2.70 -3.64
C LYS A 156 57.21 -1.30 -4.04
N PHE A 157 56.90 -0.32 -3.22
CA PHE A 157 57.53 0.99 -3.27
C PHE A 157 58.69 1.02 -2.27
N ASP A 158 59.65 0.12 -2.47
CA ASP A 158 60.96 0.19 -1.82
C ASP A 158 61.98 0.43 -2.93
N PHE A 159 62.54 1.63 -2.96
CA PHE A 159 63.72 1.91 -3.76
C PHE A 159 64.89 1.36 -2.94
N LYS A 160 65.44 0.21 -3.35
CA LYS A 160 66.86 0.02 -3.16
C LYS A 160 67.54 1.15 -3.92
N SER A 161 67.89 2.16 -3.15
CA SER A 161 68.73 3.29 -3.50
C SER A 161 70.01 2.77 -4.13
N ASP A 162 70.28 3.18 -5.38
CA ASP A 162 71.37 4.12 -5.64
C ASP A 162 71.79 4.89 -4.38
N THR A 163 72.78 4.34 -3.67
CA THR A 163 73.77 5.05 -2.83
C THR A 163 74.73 3.99 -2.28
N GLU A 164 75.55 3.43 -3.18
CA GLU A 164 76.95 3.20 -2.81
C GLU A 164 77.57 4.61 -2.65
N TYR A 165 78.45 4.79 -1.65
CA TYR A 165 78.90 6.05 -1.01
C TYR A 165 78.05 6.56 0.17
N LEU A 166 78.32 5.99 1.36
CA LEU A 166 79.03 6.69 2.44
C LEU A 166 79.31 5.69 3.56
N GLU A 167 80.59 5.47 3.83
CA GLU A 167 81.12 4.59 4.86
C GLU A 167 80.88 5.11 6.29
N LEU A 168 80.98 4.17 7.25
CA LEU A 168 81.24 4.28 8.71
C LEU A 168 80.05 4.72 9.59
N SER A 169 79.75 4.11 10.75
CA SER A 169 80.44 3.10 11.58
C SER A 169 79.46 2.52 12.63
N ASP A 170 79.73 1.31 13.11
CA ASP A 170 79.06 0.65 14.24
C ASP A 170 79.24 1.39 15.58
N SER A 171 78.14 1.71 16.28
CA SER A 171 78.02 1.58 17.75
C SER A 171 76.65 2.06 18.26
N ASP A 172 75.89 1.11 18.82
CA ASP A 172 74.85 1.22 19.86
C ASP A 172 74.32 2.61 20.26
N ARG A 173 72.99 2.78 20.12
CA ARG A 173 72.02 3.50 21.00
C ARG A 173 70.78 3.81 20.14
N GLU A 174 69.59 3.24 20.31
CA GLU A 174 68.64 3.27 21.43
C GLU A 174 67.29 3.68 20.78
N GLU A 175 66.17 3.20 21.34
CA GLU A 175 64.78 3.64 21.12
C GLU A 175 64.03 3.24 19.83
N VAL A 176 63.03 2.36 20.01
CA VAL A 176 61.95 2.15 19.03
C VAL A 176 60.86 3.17 19.30
N GLU A 177 60.88 4.29 18.58
CA GLU A 177 59.69 5.13 18.39
C GLU A 177 58.80 4.51 17.31
N ILE A 178 57.56 4.17 17.69
CA ILE A 178 56.52 3.83 16.71
C ILE A 178 55.89 5.15 16.24
N SER A 179 56.51 5.81 15.27
CA SER A 179 55.86 6.86 14.48
C SER A 179 55.11 6.22 13.31
N ILE A 180 53.77 6.20 13.36
CA ILE A 180 52.96 5.92 12.16
C ILE A 180 52.91 7.22 11.36
N ASP A 181 53.94 7.44 10.55
CA ASP A 181 53.94 8.56 9.61
C ASP A 181 53.44 8.08 8.25
N LEU A 182 52.18 8.40 7.95
CA LEU A 182 51.58 8.14 6.64
C LEU A 182 52.07 9.25 5.69
N ASP A 183 53.11 8.95 4.89
CA ASP A 183 53.61 9.86 3.87
C ASP A 183 52.54 10.14 2.79
N LYS A 184 51.78 11.23 3.01
CA LYS A 184 50.75 11.75 2.11
C LYS A 184 51.31 12.08 0.73
N ASP A 185 52.58 12.45 0.61
CA ASP A 185 53.18 12.87 -0.66
C ASP A 185 53.53 11.67 -1.54
N SER A 186 53.91 10.54 -0.96
CA SER A 186 54.08 9.27 -1.69
C SER A 186 52.77 8.76 -2.29
N LEU A 187 51.68 8.74 -1.50
CA LEU A 187 50.34 8.37 -1.98
C LEU A 187 49.87 9.32 -3.11
N LYS A 188 50.12 10.62 -2.96
CA LYS A 188 49.81 11.64 -3.97
C LYS A 188 50.59 11.41 -5.26
N ARG A 189 51.86 11.00 -5.19
CA ARG A 189 52.71 10.69 -6.36
C ARG A 189 52.25 9.41 -7.08
N THR A 190 51.88 8.37 -6.37
CA THR A 190 51.42 7.10 -6.97
C THR A 190 50.04 7.24 -7.58
N TYR A 191 49.13 7.97 -6.92
CA TYR A 191 47.87 8.37 -7.53
C TYR A 191 48.10 9.22 -8.78
N ARG A 192 49.04 10.18 -8.76
CA ARG A 192 49.42 10.97 -9.96
C ARG A 192 49.98 10.09 -11.08
N LYS A 193 50.79 9.06 -10.77
CA LYS A 193 51.31 8.10 -11.76
C LYS A 193 50.23 7.18 -12.33
N LEU A 194 49.33 6.65 -11.50
CA LEU A 194 48.18 5.85 -11.94
C LEU A 194 47.22 6.69 -12.78
N LYS A 195 46.87 7.90 -12.31
CA LYS A 195 46.09 8.89 -13.06
C LYS A 195 46.75 9.23 -14.38
N ARG A 196 48.09 9.30 -14.41
CA ARG A 196 48.86 9.55 -15.63
C ARG A 196 48.84 8.35 -16.58
N ASN A 197 49.01 7.12 -16.10
CA ASN A 197 48.98 5.91 -16.94
C ASN A 197 47.56 5.59 -17.44
N LEU A 198 46.55 5.70 -16.59
CA LEU A 198 45.15 5.67 -17.00
C LEU A 198 44.84 6.83 -17.94
N GLY A 199 45.44 8.00 -17.73
CA GLY A 199 45.36 9.15 -18.61
C GLY A 199 46.02 8.91 -19.97
N TYR A 200 47.14 8.18 -20.03
CA TYR A 200 47.79 7.79 -21.29
C TYR A 200 46.98 6.73 -22.02
N PHE A 201 46.56 5.66 -21.33
CA PHE A 201 45.66 4.65 -21.88
C PHE A 201 44.33 5.24 -22.37
N TYR A 202 43.77 6.17 -21.60
CA TYR A 202 42.57 6.93 -22.00
C TYR A 202 42.85 7.86 -23.18
N LYS A 203 44.02 8.49 -23.29
CA LYS A 203 44.36 9.31 -24.46
C LYS A 203 44.57 8.47 -25.71
N GLU A 204 45.20 7.31 -25.57
CA GLU A 204 45.53 6.36 -26.65
C GLU A 204 44.29 5.62 -27.16
N HIS A 205 43.38 5.24 -26.25
CA HIS A 205 42.15 4.51 -26.58
C HIS A 205 40.89 5.29 -26.24
N ARG A 206 40.93 6.62 -26.36
CA ARG A 206 39.87 7.55 -25.91
C ARG A 206 38.49 7.17 -26.40
N LEU A 207 38.40 6.81 -27.68
CA LEU A 207 37.14 6.48 -28.32
C LEU A 207 36.58 5.16 -27.78
N ALA A 208 37.39 4.09 -27.75
CA ALA A 208 36.96 2.78 -27.24
C ALA A 208 36.59 2.81 -25.74
N VAL A 209 37.41 3.48 -24.93
CA VAL A 209 37.16 3.60 -23.48
C VAL A 209 35.90 4.44 -23.20
N ASN A 210 35.70 5.57 -23.90
CA ASN A 210 34.47 6.36 -23.77
C ASN A 210 33.24 5.55 -24.16
N THR A 211 33.30 4.78 -25.24
CA THR A 211 32.19 3.95 -25.70
C THR A 211 31.84 2.87 -24.66
N VAL A 212 32.82 2.17 -24.12
CA VAL A 212 32.59 1.14 -23.09
C VAL A 212 32.04 1.75 -21.80
N ILE A 213 32.60 2.87 -21.33
CA ILE A 213 32.10 3.57 -20.14
C ILE A 213 30.66 4.05 -20.37
N LEU A 214 30.35 4.63 -21.53
CA LEU A 214 29.02 5.12 -21.85
C LEU A 214 27.99 3.98 -21.90
N LEU A 215 28.34 2.85 -22.52
CA LEU A 215 27.48 1.67 -22.53
C LEU A 215 27.26 1.10 -21.12
N LEU A 216 28.31 1.06 -20.29
CA LEU A 216 28.23 0.56 -18.92
C LEU A 216 27.41 1.49 -18.01
N VAL A 217 27.60 2.81 -18.13
CA VAL A 217 26.79 3.81 -17.42
C VAL A 217 25.34 3.76 -17.89
N ALA A 218 25.08 3.69 -19.20
CA ALA A 218 23.72 3.57 -19.74
C ALA A 218 23.05 2.27 -19.27
N PHE A 219 23.77 1.15 -19.25
CA PHE A 219 23.27 -0.12 -18.74
C PHE A 219 22.93 -0.04 -17.25
N ILE A 220 23.84 0.48 -16.41
CA ILE A 220 23.59 0.64 -14.97
C ILE A 220 22.43 1.60 -14.74
N ALA A 221 22.42 2.76 -15.40
CA ALA A 221 21.35 3.75 -15.30
C ALA A 221 20.00 3.16 -15.70
N TYR A 222 19.93 2.41 -16.81
CA TYR A 222 18.72 1.72 -17.24
C TYR A 222 18.27 0.66 -16.22
N ARG A 223 19.17 -0.20 -15.73
CA ARG A 223 18.84 -1.23 -14.74
C ARG A 223 18.40 -0.62 -13.40
N SER A 224 19.06 0.43 -12.94
CA SER A 224 18.67 1.19 -11.74
C SER A 224 17.33 1.90 -11.93
N TYR A 225 17.08 2.49 -13.11
CA TYR A 225 15.81 3.12 -13.45
C TYR A 225 14.67 2.09 -13.41
N VAL A 226 14.85 0.94 -14.09
CA VAL A 226 13.88 -0.17 -14.07
C VAL A 226 13.66 -0.66 -12.63
N PHE A 227 14.73 -0.79 -11.85
CA PHE A 227 14.63 -1.29 -10.48
C PHE A 227 13.79 -0.37 -9.57
N ILE A 228 14.09 0.94 -9.60
CA ILE A 228 13.49 1.95 -8.71
C ILE A 228 12.09 2.33 -9.18
N PHE A 229 11.93 2.64 -10.48
CA PHE A 229 10.70 3.26 -10.98
C PHE A 229 9.71 2.27 -11.59
N ILE A 230 10.12 1.04 -11.91
CA ILE A 230 9.25 0.04 -12.54
C ILE A 230 9.00 -1.16 -11.64
N THR A 231 10.05 -1.80 -11.10
CA THR A 231 9.86 -3.05 -10.33
C THR A 231 9.48 -2.81 -8.89
N ASN A 232 10.05 -1.82 -8.20
CA ASN A 232 9.77 -1.60 -6.77
C ASN A 232 9.01 -0.29 -6.51
N LYS A 233 8.26 0.19 -7.50
CA LYS A 233 7.42 1.37 -7.33
C LYS A 233 6.17 0.99 -6.52
N SER A 234 6.00 1.61 -5.37
CA SER A 234 4.72 1.67 -4.68
C SER A 234 3.85 2.77 -5.33
N TYR A 235 2.58 2.45 -5.55
CA TYR A 235 1.63 3.36 -6.18
C TYR A 235 0.74 4.00 -5.11
N LYS A 236 0.15 5.14 -5.45
CA LYS A 236 -0.86 5.81 -4.62
C LYS A 236 -2.21 5.73 -5.33
N GLN A 237 -3.29 5.87 -4.57
CA GLN A 237 -4.62 6.10 -5.14
C GLN A 237 -4.57 7.23 -6.18
N GLY A 238 -5.27 7.04 -7.30
CA GLY A 238 -5.25 7.93 -8.46
C GLY A 238 -4.16 7.65 -9.50
N ASP A 239 -3.09 6.94 -9.14
CA ASP A 239 -2.04 6.58 -10.10
C ASP A 239 -2.56 5.60 -11.16
N ILE A 240 -2.05 5.75 -12.39
CA ILE A 240 -2.26 4.79 -13.47
C ILE A 240 -1.22 3.67 -13.35
N ILE A 241 -1.69 2.44 -13.20
CA ILE A 241 -0.85 1.26 -12.99
C ILE A 241 -0.91 0.39 -14.24
N ASN A 242 0.18 0.41 -14.99
CA ASN A 242 0.32 -0.45 -16.17
C ASN A 242 0.90 -1.79 -15.75
N THR A 243 0.12 -2.84 -15.93
CA THR A 243 0.48 -4.24 -15.63
C THR A 243 0.55 -5.05 -16.91
N ASN A 244 0.98 -6.30 -16.83
CA ASN A 244 0.96 -7.26 -17.92
C ASN A 244 -0.47 -7.58 -18.35
N GLY A 245 -1.03 -6.71 -19.18
CA GLY A 245 -2.30 -6.87 -19.84
C GLY A 245 -3.47 -6.07 -19.29
N TYR A 246 -3.34 -5.42 -18.13
CA TYR A 246 -4.34 -4.47 -17.65
C TYR A 246 -3.72 -3.12 -17.32
N THR A 247 -4.46 -2.05 -17.55
CA THR A 247 -4.25 -0.76 -16.87
C THR A 247 -5.27 -0.66 -15.75
N LEU A 248 -4.79 -0.39 -14.54
CA LEU A 248 -5.61 -0.26 -13.34
C LEU A 248 -5.52 1.16 -12.81
N LYS A 249 -6.63 1.69 -12.31
CA LYS A 249 -6.67 2.96 -11.58
C LYS A 249 -7.69 2.84 -10.44
N ILE A 250 -7.27 3.22 -9.24
CA ILE A 250 -8.16 3.28 -8.08
C ILE A 250 -8.59 4.75 -8.00
N ASN A 251 -9.84 5.02 -8.35
CA ASN A 251 -10.37 6.38 -8.41
C ASN A 251 -10.64 6.89 -7.00
N ASN A 252 -11.46 6.14 -6.26
CA ASN A 252 -11.86 6.47 -4.90
C ASN A 252 -11.73 5.26 -3.98
N SER A 253 -11.60 5.51 -2.68
CA SER A 253 -11.61 4.46 -1.67
C SER A 253 -12.34 4.95 -0.42
N TYR A 254 -13.18 4.08 0.15
CA TYR A 254 -14.09 4.41 1.24
C TYR A 254 -13.98 3.38 2.36
N TYR A 255 -14.21 3.82 3.59
CA TYR A 255 -14.32 2.98 4.77
C TYR A 255 -15.65 3.25 5.47
N THR A 256 -16.41 2.22 5.77
CA THR A 256 -17.67 2.37 6.53
C THR A 256 -18.15 1.04 7.12
N ASP A 257 -18.87 1.11 8.24
CA ASP A 257 -19.65 0.02 8.84
C ASP A 257 -21.15 0.10 8.46
N LYS A 258 -21.54 1.13 7.70
CA LYS A 258 -22.93 1.48 7.39
C LYS A 258 -23.26 1.32 5.91
N ASP A 259 -24.51 0.99 5.64
CA ASP A 259 -25.08 0.95 4.31
C ASP A 259 -25.43 2.36 3.79
N TYR A 260 -26.06 2.42 2.62
CA TYR A 260 -26.52 3.64 1.97
C TYR A 260 -27.63 4.37 2.73
N LYS A 261 -28.30 3.70 3.68
CA LYS A 261 -29.34 4.25 4.56
C LYS A 261 -28.76 4.72 5.91
N GLY A 262 -27.47 4.53 6.12
CA GLY A 262 -26.79 4.83 7.38
C GLY A 262 -27.03 3.79 8.48
N ASP A 263 -27.60 2.63 8.15
CA ASP A 263 -27.78 1.51 9.06
C ASP A 263 -26.51 0.66 9.12
N THR A 264 -26.13 0.20 10.31
CA THR A 264 -25.00 -0.71 10.49
C THR A 264 -25.29 -2.04 9.78
N ILE A 265 -24.40 -2.44 8.88
CA ILE A 265 -24.58 -3.65 8.06
C ILE A 265 -24.38 -4.90 8.91
N GLU A 266 -23.29 -4.95 9.67
CA GLU A 266 -22.93 -6.11 10.48
C GLU A 266 -22.09 -5.69 11.69
N ASN A 267 -22.47 -6.16 12.87
CA ASN A 267 -21.74 -5.85 14.11
C ASN A 267 -20.29 -6.34 14.05
N ASN A 268 -19.37 -5.59 14.65
CA ASN A 268 -17.94 -5.88 14.72
C ASN A 268 -17.18 -5.90 13.38
N ASN A 269 -17.86 -5.57 12.28
CA ASN A 269 -17.29 -5.55 10.95
C ASN A 269 -17.39 -4.15 10.35
N SER A 270 -16.44 -3.85 9.49
CA SER A 270 -16.47 -2.67 8.64
C SER A 270 -16.13 -3.09 7.21
N PHE A 271 -16.18 -2.15 6.29
CA PHE A 271 -16.00 -2.42 4.88
C PHE A 271 -15.02 -1.42 4.29
N VAL A 272 -14.12 -1.93 3.45
CA VAL A 272 -13.31 -1.11 2.55
C VAL A 272 -13.88 -1.26 1.14
N ILE A 273 -14.24 -0.15 0.52
CA ILE A 273 -14.84 -0.11 -0.82
C ILE A 273 -13.88 0.63 -1.74
N LEU A 274 -13.50 0.01 -2.86
CA LEU A 274 -12.64 0.60 -3.88
C LEU A 274 -13.42 0.82 -5.17
N ASP A 275 -13.41 2.05 -5.68
CA ASP A 275 -13.86 2.41 -7.01
C ASP A 275 -12.67 2.24 -7.97
N VAL A 276 -12.75 1.21 -8.83
CA VAL A 276 -11.63 0.74 -9.64
C VAL A 276 -11.98 0.73 -11.13
N THR A 277 -11.16 1.42 -11.91
CA THR A 277 -11.16 1.32 -13.37
C THR A 277 -10.17 0.25 -13.82
N ILE A 278 -10.65 -0.70 -14.63
CA ILE A 278 -9.86 -1.77 -15.23
C ILE A 278 -10.00 -1.69 -16.75
N LYS A 279 -8.88 -1.50 -17.44
CA LYS A 279 -8.78 -1.53 -18.90
C LYS A 279 -7.95 -2.72 -19.36
N ASN A 280 -8.45 -3.50 -20.31
CA ASN A 280 -7.70 -4.60 -20.90
C ASN A 280 -6.82 -4.09 -22.07
N ASN A 281 -5.51 -4.33 -21.98
CA ASN A 281 -4.52 -3.94 -22.99
C ASN A 281 -3.99 -5.12 -23.82
N ALA A 282 -4.61 -6.30 -23.73
CA ALA A 282 -4.32 -7.39 -24.67
C ALA A 282 -5.61 -8.11 -25.06
N GLN A 283 -5.48 -9.34 -25.55
CA GLN A 283 -6.61 -10.12 -26.05
C GLN A 283 -7.71 -10.32 -25.01
N LYS A 284 -8.92 -10.62 -25.49
CA LYS A 284 -10.11 -10.81 -24.66
C LYS A 284 -9.85 -11.81 -23.54
N ARG A 285 -10.18 -11.44 -22.30
CA ARG A 285 -9.95 -12.28 -21.12
C ARG A 285 -10.85 -11.90 -19.96
N LYS A 286 -11.04 -12.88 -19.07
CA LYS A 286 -11.74 -12.71 -17.81
C LYS A 286 -10.82 -12.05 -16.77
N VAL A 287 -11.34 -11.05 -16.07
CA VAL A 287 -10.68 -10.43 -14.92
C VAL A 287 -10.79 -11.39 -13.73
N ASN A 288 -9.67 -11.65 -13.05
CA ASN A 288 -9.66 -12.47 -11.85
C ASN A 288 -9.57 -11.56 -10.63
N PHE A 289 -10.71 -11.31 -9.98
CA PHE A 289 -10.80 -10.43 -8.82
C PHE A 289 -10.06 -10.95 -7.59
N ASN A 290 -9.81 -12.27 -7.48
CA ASN A 290 -9.02 -12.85 -6.37
C ASN A 290 -7.55 -12.39 -6.39
N ARG A 291 -7.10 -11.75 -7.48
CA ARG A 291 -5.77 -11.14 -7.55
C ARG A 291 -5.71 -9.78 -6.87
N PHE A 292 -6.85 -9.18 -6.52
CA PHE A 292 -6.97 -7.91 -5.82
C PHE A 292 -7.33 -8.18 -4.37
N HIS A 293 -6.36 -8.07 -3.48
CA HIS A 293 -6.60 -8.28 -2.06
C HIS A 293 -6.13 -7.07 -1.26
N ILE A 294 -6.86 -6.76 -0.21
CA ILE A 294 -6.50 -5.67 0.69
C ILE A 294 -5.79 -6.26 1.90
N MET A 295 -4.69 -5.63 2.28
CA MET A 295 -3.98 -5.94 3.50
C MET A 295 -4.10 -4.83 4.52
N ASN A 296 -4.27 -5.22 5.78
CA ASN A 296 -4.02 -4.37 6.94
C ASN A 296 -3.05 -5.10 7.86
N ARG A 297 -1.83 -4.57 8.01
CA ARG A 297 -0.74 -5.28 8.69
C ARG A 297 -0.49 -6.65 8.02
N THR A 298 -0.88 -7.75 8.64
CA THR A 298 -0.76 -9.12 8.11
C THR A 298 -2.10 -9.72 7.68
N ASN A 299 -3.21 -9.07 7.99
CA ASN A 299 -4.54 -9.57 7.67
C ASN A 299 -4.80 -9.37 6.19
N ASN A 300 -5.28 -10.43 5.54
CA ASN A 300 -5.50 -10.48 4.10
C ASN A 300 -7.00 -10.65 3.83
N HIS A 301 -7.55 -9.72 3.05
CA HIS A 301 -8.97 -9.66 2.74
C HIS A 301 -9.21 -9.79 1.24
N SER A 302 -10.08 -10.71 0.88
CA SER A 302 -10.53 -10.94 -0.50
C SER A 302 -11.82 -10.16 -0.80
N PRO A 303 -12.11 -9.87 -2.07
CA PRO A 303 -13.35 -9.17 -2.44
C PRO A 303 -14.60 -9.99 -2.10
N THR A 304 -15.63 -9.32 -1.58
CA THR A 304 -16.95 -9.84 -1.19
C THR A 304 -18.08 -9.15 -1.97
N ASN A 305 -17.82 -8.80 -3.23
CA ASN A 305 -18.66 -7.93 -4.06
C ASN A 305 -20.16 -8.27 -4.04
N LYS A 306 -20.52 -9.51 -4.40
CA LYS A 306 -21.90 -9.96 -4.53
C LYS A 306 -22.72 -9.86 -3.24
N THR A 307 -22.09 -10.17 -2.10
CA THR A 307 -22.78 -10.25 -0.81
C THR A 307 -23.28 -8.89 -0.34
N TYR A 308 -22.55 -7.82 -0.66
CA TYR A 308 -22.79 -6.48 -0.11
C TYR A 308 -23.09 -5.42 -1.19
N GLU A 309 -23.33 -5.84 -2.43
CA GLU A 309 -23.63 -4.96 -3.56
C GLU A 309 -24.78 -3.98 -3.24
N THR A 310 -25.88 -4.49 -2.68
CA THR A 310 -27.05 -3.67 -2.35
C THR A 310 -26.77 -2.63 -1.27
N SER A 311 -25.83 -2.91 -0.35
CA SER A 311 -25.45 -2.01 0.74
C SER A 311 -24.66 -0.78 0.26
N PHE A 312 -24.04 -0.88 -0.92
CA PHE A 312 -23.14 0.13 -1.47
C PHE A 312 -23.52 0.60 -2.89
N LYS A 313 -24.78 0.41 -3.29
CA LYS A 313 -25.30 0.71 -4.63
C LYS A 313 -25.18 2.18 -5.06
N ASP A 314 -25.18 3.09 -4.09
CA ASP A 314 -24.95 4.53 -4.20
C ASP A 314 -23.47 4.91 -4.31
N LEU A 315 -22.52 4.00 -4.10
CA LEU A 315 -21.10 4.29 -4.38
C LEU A 315 -20.69 3.87 -5.79
N GLY A 316 -21.51 3.05 -6.45
CA GLY A 316 -21.22 2.44 -7.75
C GLY A 316 -21.78 1.02 -7.85
N THR A 317 -21.39 0.32 -8.92
CA THR A 317 -21.89 -1.02 -9.23
C THR A 317 -20.81 -2.07 -9.09
N THR A 318 -21.19 -3.29 -8.70
CA THR A 318 -20.25 -4.42 -8.69
C THR A 318 -20.45 -5.27 -9.94
N ILE A 319 -19.42 -6.04 -10.32
CA ILE A 319 -19.53 -7.02 -11.41
C ILE A 319 -18.91 -8.32 -10.90
N GLU A 320 -19.70 -9.40 -10.88
CA GLU A 320 -19.23 -10.72 -10.44
C GLU A 320 -18.25 -11.31 -11.47
N ASP A 321 -18.65 -11.31 -12.74
CA ASP A 321 -17.91 -11.92 -13.83
C ASP A 321 -17.64 -10.91 -14.95
N LEU A 322 -16.46 -10.29 -14.88
CA LEU A 322 -16.04 -9.30 -15.87
C LEU A 322 -15.14 -9.93 -16.94
N THR A 323 -15.60 -9.89 -18.19
CA THR A 323 -14.78 -10.21 -19.38
C THR A 323 -14.58 -8.95 -20.20
N LEU A 324 -13.34 -8.59 -20.49
CA LEU A 324 -12.99 -7.40 -21.24
C LEU A 324 -12.32 -7.78 -22.56
N SER A 325 -12.78 -7.18 -23.66
CA SER A 325 -12.14 -7.20 -24.97
C SER A 325 -10.91 -6.29 -25.00
N SER A 326 -10.08 -6.40 -26.03
CA SER A 326 -8.89 -5.55 -26.15
C SER A 326 -9.28 -4.07 -26.26
N GLY A 327 -8.67 -3.22 -25.43
CA GLY A 327 -8.96 -1.79 -25.33
C GLY A 327 -10.19 -1.45 -24.47
N GLU A 328 -10.99 -2.44 -24.09
CA GLU A 328 -12.21 -2.23 -23.31
C GLU A 328 -11.89 -1.85 -21.87
N GLU A 329 -12.63 -0.87 -21.36
CA GLU A 329 -12.49 -0.33 -20.01
C GLU A 329 -13.83 -0.42 -19.26
N ARG A 330 -13.77 -0.75 -17.98
CA ARG A 330 -14.93 -0.73 -17.07
C ARG A 330 -14.54 -0.15 -15.73
N ASN A 331 -15.46 0.63 -15.16
CA ASN A 331 -15.45 1.04 -13.77
C ASN A 331 -16.37 0.11 -12.96
N LEU A 332 -15.93 -0.30 -11.77
CA LEU A 332 -16.70 -1.10 -10.82
C LEU A 332 -16.20 -0.93 -9.39
N LEU A 333 -17.02 -1.36 -8.44
CA LEU A 333 -16.66 -1.47 -7.03
C LEU A 333 -16.05 -2.82 -6.69
N LEU A 334 -14.95 -2.80 -5.93
CA LEU A 334 -14.45 -3.94 -5.17
C LEU A 334 -14.74 -3.68 -3.69
N ILE A 335 -15.49 -4.59 -3.06
CA ILE A 335 -15.94 -4.47 -1.67
C ILE A 335 -15.20 -5.50 -0.84
N TYR A 336 -14.66 -5.10 0.31
CA TYR A 336 -13.90 -5.97 1.20
C TYR A 336 -14.50 -5.88 2.61
N LYS A 337 -14.96 -7.00 3.15
CA LYS A 337 -15.30 -7.13 4.56
C LYS A 337 -14.02 -7.15 5.40
N VAL A 338 -13.95 -6.31 6.42
CA VAL A 338 -12.82 -6.17 7.33
C VAL A 338 -13.30 -6.11 8.79
N SER A 339 -12.39 -6.30 9.75
CA SER A 339 -12.76 -6.10 11.16
C SER A 339 -12.73 -4.62 11.52
N GLU A 340 -13.70 -4.15 12.31
CA GLU A 340 -13.75 -2.75 12.80
C GLU A 340 -12.51 -2.36 13.65
N LYS A 341 -11.78 -3.36 14.16
CA LYS A 341 -10.57 -3.18 14.98
C LYS A 341 -9.34 -2.84 14.15
N GLU A 342 -9.42 -3.00 12.83
CA GLU A 342 -8.31 -2.72 11.92
C GLU A 342 -8.15 -1.21 11.68
N GLU A 343 -6.90 -0.75 11.63
CA GLU A 343 -6.62 0.69 11.51
C GLU A 343 -6.90 1.19 10.08
N ILE A 344 -7.85 2.12 9.95
CA ILE A 344 -8.26 2.73 8.67
C ILE A 344 -7.08 3.27 7.83
N ASN A 345 -6.02 3.80 8.45
CA ASN A 345 -4.90 4.40 7.72
C ASN A 345 -3.84 3.39 7.22
N ARG A 346 -4.02 2.09 7.48
CA ARG A 346 -3.05 1.03 7.13
C ARG A 346 -3.52 0.08 6.03
N PHE A 347 -4.68 0.33 5.44
CA PHE A 347 -5.16 -0.48 4.34
C PHE A 347 -4.36 -0.21 3.06
N VAL A 348 -3.89 -1.28 2.44
CA VAL A 348 -3.10 -1.26 1.21
C VAL A 348 -3.67 -2.30 0.26
N LEU A 349 -3.94 -1.89 -0.98
CA LEU A 349 -4.34 -2.83 -2.02
C LEU A 349 -3.11 -3.48 -2.63
N TYR A 350 -3.15 -4.81 -2.71
CA TYR A 350 -2.18 -5.63 -3.40
C TYR A 350 -2.83 -6.24 -4.64
N TYR A 351 -2.22 -6.00 -5.80
CA TYR A 351 -2.59 -6.65 -7.05
C TYR A 351 -1.51 -7.63 -7.48
N GLN A 352 -1.89 -8.90 -7.61
CA GLN A 352 -1.00 -9.97 -8.06
C GLN A 352 -0.95 -10.02 -9.59
N GLU A 353 0.04 -9.36 -10.16
CA GLU A 353 0.37 -9.42 -11.58
C GLU A 353 1.04 -10.76 -11.91
N LEU A 354 0.58 -11.42 -12.98
CA LEU A 354 1.19 -12.64 -13.50
C LEU A 354 1.84 -12.39 -14.85
N ASN A 355 3.10 -12.81 -14.98
CA ASN A 355 3.80 -12.89 -16.25
C ASN A 355 4.38 -14.30 -16.41
N GLY A 356 3.61 -15.20 -17.02
CA GLY A 356 3.89 -16.64 -17.00
C GLY A 356 3.93 -17.17 -15.56
N ASN A 357 5.04 -17.79 -15.18
CA ASN A 357 5.26 -18.29 -13.82
C ASN A 357 5.72 -17.21 -12.82
N ASN A 358 6.08 -16.02 -13.31
CA ASN A 358 6.55 -14.94 -12.45
C ASN A 358 5.37 -14.18 -11.86
N LYS A 359 5.30 -14.16 -10.53
CA LYS A 359 4.36 -13.37 -9.74
C LYS A 359 5.02 -12.07 -9.32
N HIS A 360 4.37 -10.95 -9.61
CA HIS A 360 4.80 -9.64 -9.16
C HIS A 360 3.65 -8.95 -8.42
N LEU A 361 3.91 -8.43 -7.23
CA LEU A 361 2.91 -7.73 -6.43
C LEU A 361 3.01 -6.24 -6.68
N ARG A 362 1.93 -5.65 -7.19
CA ARG A 362 1.75 -4.20 -7.21
C ARG A 362 1.10 -3.79 -5.90
N LYS A 363 1.70 -2.83 -5.20
CA LYS A 363 1.19 -2.31 -3.92
C LYS A 363 0.68 -0.89 -4.13
N ILE A 364 -0.53 -0.63 -3.68
CA ILE A 364 -1.23 0.64 -3.86
C ILE A 364 -1.66 1.14 -2.48
N LYS A 365 -1.07 2.28 -2.06
CA LYS A 365 -1.48 2.96 -0.83
C LYS A 365 -2.83 3.64 -1.05
N LEU A 366 -3.79 3.30 -0.20
CA LEU A 366 -5.15 3.82 -0.26
C LEU A 366 -5.28 5.10 0.58
N LYS A 367 -6.15 6.01 0.16
CA LYS A 367 -6.54 7.19 0.91
C LYS A 367 -8.03 7.07 1.22
N LEU A 368 -8.35 6.27 2.23
CA LEU A 368 -9.73 5.96 2.59
C LEU A 368 -10.45 7.19 3.11
N ASN A 369 -11.61 7.47 2.50
CA ASN A 369 -12.58 8.40 3.03
C ASN A 369 -13.47 7.70 4.07
N ASP A 370 -13.46 8.19 5.30
CA ASP A 370 -14.23 7.61 6.41
C ASP A 370 -15.68 8.07 6.35
N LEU A 371 -16.57 7.15 5.97
CA LEU A 371 -18.02 7.36 5.90
C LEU A 371 -18.76 6.73 7.09
N SER A 372 -18.06 6.18 8.09
CA SER A 372 -18.69 5.61 9.29
C SER A 372 -19.36 6.67 10.18
N LYS A 373 -18.86 7.91 10.16
CA LYS A 373 -19.38 8.98 11.02
C LYS A 373 -20.53 9.70 10.34
N ILE A 374 -21.69 9.68 11.00
CA ILE A 374 -22.87 10.42 10.54
C ILE A 374 -22.71 11.90 10.91
N THR A 375 -22.71 12.75 9.88
CA THR A 375 -22.74 14.19 10.01
C THR A 375 -24.19 14.64 10.04
N LYS A 376 -24.57 15.32 11.12
CA LYS A 376 -25.91 15.90 11.25
C LYS A 376 -25.93 17.26 10.58
N GLN A 377 -26.88 17.44 9.66
CA GLN A 377 -27.18 18.72 9.06
C GLN A 377 -28.08 19.54 10.01
N SER A 378 -28.22 20.83 9.71
CA SER A 378 -29.11 21.73 10.44
C SER A 378 -30.56 21.23 10.38
N GLU A 379 -31.32 21.49 11.45
CA GLU A 379 -32.75 21.21 11.47
C GLU A 379 -33.48 22.22 10.58
N ILE A 380 -34.49 21.74 9.85
CA ILE A 380 -35.33 22.53 8.94
C ILE A 380 -36.78 22.46 9.42
N ASP A 381 -37.51 23.57 9.38
CA ASP A 381 -38.91 23.65 9.84
C ASP A 381 -39.92 23.36 8.71
N LEU A 382 -41.17 23.04 9.08
CA LEU A 382 -42.31 22.93 8.13
C LEU A 382 -42.43 24.16 7.24
N GLY A 383 -42.54 23.93 5.94
CA GLY A 383 -42.61 24.96 4.91
C GLY A 383 -41.26 25.37 4.30
N ASP A 384 -40.14 24.94 4.89
CA ASP A 384 -38.81 25.24 4.34
C ASP A 384 -38.33 24.16 3.37
N VAL A 385 -37.43 24.54 2.46
CA VAL A 385 -36.85 23.62 1.45
C VAL A 385 -35.84 22.68 2.11
N MET A 386 -36.03 21.39 1.94
CA MET A 386 -35.02 20.38 2.24
C MET A 386 -34.29 19.97 0.95
N THR A 387 -32.98 20.21 0.94
CA THR A 387 -32.07 19.76 -0.12
C THR A 387 -31.25 18.58 0.40
N ILE A 388 -31.31 17.46 -0.32
CA ILE A 388 -30.50 16.27 -0.05
C ILE A 388 -29.43 16.19 -1.11
N ASP A 389 -28.22 16.60 -0.73
CA ASP A 389 -27.03 16.54 -1.58
C ASP A 389 -26.12 15.40 -1.10
N THR A 390 -25.96 14.41 -1.95
CA THR A 390 -24.99 13.33 -1.83
C THR A 390 -24.36 13.07 -3.19
N PRO A 391 -23.21 12.38 -3.29
CA PRO A 391 -22.58 12.11 -4.58
C PRO A 391 -23.47 11.41 -5.64
N THR A 392 -24.62 10.86 -5.23
CA THR A 392 -25.56 10.14 -6.10
C THR A 392 -27.01 10.61 -6.03
N MET A 393 -27.33 11.57 -5.18
CA MET A 393 -28.69 12.11 -5.04
C MET A 393 -28.59 13.60 -4.86
N ASP A 394 -29.35 14.33 -5.65
CA ASP A 394 -29.51 15.78 -5.59
C ASP A 394 -31.01 16.02 -5.72
N GLU A 395 -31.69 16.03 -4.58
CA GLU A 395 -33.15 15.97 -4.50
C GLU A 395 -33.67 17.10 -3.62
N GLU A 396 -34.75 17.77 -4.05
CA GLU A 396 -35.35 18.86 -3.30
C GLU A 396 -36.85 18.66 -3.06
N PHE A 397 -37.28 18.91 -1.84
CA PHE A 397 -38.70 18.91 -1.49
C PHE A 397 -39.01 19.78 -0.28
N ILE A 398 -40.27 20.19 -0.19
CA ILE A 398 -40.86 20.94 0.91
C ILE A 398 -41.94 20.05 1.53
N LEU A 399 -42.00 19.98 2.86
CA LEU A 399 -43.15 19.44 3.57
C LEU A 399 -43.99 20.63 4.02
N ASP A 400 -45.18 20.76 3.46
CA ASP A 400 -46.03 21.94 3.63
C ASP A 400 -46.87 21.83 4.91
N GLU A 401 -47.52 20.68 5.10
CA GLU A 401 -48.43 20.46 6.21
C GLU A 401 -48.39 19.00 6.69
N MET A 402 -48.59 18.82 8.00
CA MET A 402 -48.73 17.51 8.64
C MET A 402 -50.06 17.43 9.39
N THR A 403 -50.84 16.39 9.09
CA THR A 403 -52.09 16.07 9.81
C THR A 403 -52.11 14.61 10.27
N ILE A 404 -52.69 14.33 11.44
CA ILE A 404 -52.84 12.98 11.98
C ILE A 404 -54.32 12.69 12.18
N THR A 405 -54.86 11.69 11.47
CA THR A 405 -56.29 11.39 11.45
C THR A 405 -56.56 9.88 11.59
N ASP A 406 -57.81 9.55 11.98
CA ASP A 406 -58.26 8.15 12.10
C ASP A 406 -58.63 7.54 10.74
N THR A 407 -59.04 8.36 9.78
CA THR A 407 -59.41 7.94 8.42
C THR A 407 -58.88 8.97 7.44
N VAL A 408 -58.47 8.51 6.26
CA VAL A 408 -58.09 9.39 5.16
C VAL A 408 -58.75 8.96 3.85
N SER A 409 -59.12 9.94 3.04
CA SER A 409 -59.64 9.73 1.69
C SER A 409 -58.54 10.02 0.67
N TYR A 410 -58.42 9.18 -0.35
CA TYR A 410 -57.43 9.33 -1.43
C TYR A 410 -58.03 8.95 -2.78
N GLY A 411 -57.58 9.63 -3.84
CA GLY A 411 -58.01 9.37 -5.21
C GLY A 411 -57.10 8.36 -5.92
N ARG A 412 -57.66 7.46 -6.72
CA ARG A 412 -56.91 6.52 -7.57
C ARG A 412 -57.57 6.41 -8.94
N ASN A 413 -56.75 6.33 -10.01
CA ASN A 413 -57.28 6.03 -11.34
C ASN A 413 -57.67 4.57 -11.45
N VAL A 414 -58.90 4.35 -11.91
CA VAL A 414 -59.42 3.04 -12.30
C VAL A 414 -59.77 3.13 -13.77
N CYS A 415 -59.07 2.34 -14.58
CA CYS A 415 -59.30 2.25 -16.02
C CYS A 415 -60.12 0.99 -16.31
N ASN A 416 -61.19 1.15 -17.09
CA ASN A 416 -61.97 0.02 -17.59
C ASN A 416 -62.28 0.27 -19.07
N ASN A 417 -61.85 -0.65 -19.95
CA ASN A 417 -61.96 -0.53 -21.41
C ASN A 417 -61.55 0.86 -21.95
N ASP A 418 -60.29 1.27 -21.71
CA ASP A 418 -59.67 2.53 -22.17
C ASP A 418 -60.26 3.84 -21.62
N ILE A 419 -61.26 3.78 -20.73
CA ILE A 419 -61.76 4.96 -20.00
C ILE A 419 -61.20 4.93 -18.59
N CYS A 420 -60.36 5.91 -18.25
CA CYS A 420 -59.79 6.09 -16.92
C CYS A 420 -60.53 7.19 -16.16
N GLN A 421 -60.97 6.89 -14.94
CA GLN A 421 -61.58 7.87 -14.03
C GLN A 421 -60.94 7.79 -12.64
N VAL A 422 -60.79 8.95 -12.00
CA VAL A 422 -60.34 9.02 -10.61
C VAL A 422 -61.52 8.66 -9.71
N LYS A 423 -61.36 7.59 -8.92
CA LYS A 423 -62.31 7.21 -7.87
C LYS A 423 -61.70 7.51 -6.51
N GLU A 424 -62.53 7.97 -5.59
CA GLU A 424 -62.14 8.14 -4.18
C GLU A 424 -62.25 6.83 -3.42
N TYR A 425 -61.26 6.59 -2.57
CA TYR A 425 -61.17 5.46 -1.66
C TYR A 425 -60.90 6.00 -0.26
N GLN A 426 -61.32 5.25 0.76
CA GLN A 426 -61.02 5.54 2.15
C GLN A 426 -60.21 4.41 2.75
N THR A 427 -59.24 4.76 3.60
CA THR A 427 -58.56 3.78 4.45
C THR A 427 -58.68 4.19 5.92
N SER A 428 -58.82 3.18 6.77
CA SER A 428 -58.75 3.31 8.22
C SER A 428 -57.77 2.25 8.74
N PRO A 429 -56.76 2.65 9.53
CA PRO A 429 -55.79 1.74 10.09
C PRO A 429 -56.41 0.82 11.16
N VAL A 430 -55.72 -0.29 11.44
CA VAL A 430 -56.12 -1.24 12.49
C VAL A 430 -56.06 -0.55 13.86
N LYS A 431 -56.96 -0.93 14.78
CA LYS A 431 -57.04 -0.42 16.16
C LYS A 431 -55.65 -0.32 16.81
N GLY A 432 -55.31 0.87 17.35
CA GLY A 432 -54.00 1.17 17.93
C GLY A 432 -53.06 1.99 17.03
N TYR A 433 -53.48 2.30 15.80
CA TYR A 433 -52.75 3.11 14.83
C TYR A 433 -53.64 4.22 14.25
N LYS A 434 -52.99 5.30 13.79
CA LYS A 434 -53.56 6.41 13.01
C LYS A 434 -52.82 6.58 11.68
N VAL A 435 -53.35 7.44 10.81
CA VAL A 435 -52.69 7.86 9.57
C VAL A 435 -52.09 9.24 9.77
N LEU A 436 -50.79 9.37 9.55
CA LEU A 436 -50.10 10.64 9.42
C LEU A 436 -50.02 11.00 7.94
N LYS A 437 -50.72 12.07 7.54
CA LYS A 437 -50.70 12.63 6.19
C LYS A 437 -49.69 13.78 6.16
N LEU A 438 -48.70 13.69 5.26
CA LEU A 438 -47.81 14.79 4.91
C LEU A 438 -48.19 15.31 3.53
N GLU A 439 -48.39 16.62 3.43
CA GLU A 439 -48.48 17.33 2.15
C GLU A 439 -47.08 17.78 1.77
N PHE A 440 -46.71 17.59 0.50
CA PHE A 440 -45.37 17.95 0.04
C PHE A 440 -45.38 18.59 -1.33
N SER A 441 -44.34 19.39 -1.59
CA SER A 441 -44.07 20.01 -2.87
C SER A 441 -42.67 19.62 -3.33
N SER A 442 -42.53 19.11 -4.55
CA SER A 442 -41.25 18.67 -5.13
C SER A 442 -41.37 18.63 -6.65
N ASN A 443 -40.28 18.84 -7.39
CA ASN A 443 -40.26 18.57 -8.83
C ASN A 443 -39.84 17.14 -9.14
N ASP A 444 -39.13 16.51 -8.19
CA ASP A 444 -38.44 15.24 -8.41
C ASP A 444 -39.29 14.04 -7.99
N PHE A 445 -40.11 14.19 -6.94
CA PHE A 445 -40.92 13.10 -6.41
C PHE A 445 -42.39 13.15 -6.81
N SER A 446 -42.93 12.04 -7.32
CA SER A 446 -44.36 11.75 -7.23
C SER A 446 -44.74 11.24 -5.82
N GLY A 447 -46.05 11.11 -5.53
CA GLY A 447 -46.50 10.57 -4.24
C GLY A 447 -45.94 9.16 -3.96
N LYS A 448 -45.85 8.32 -4.99
CA LYS A 448 -45.21 7.00 -4.90
C LYS A 448 -43.72 7.10 -4.65
N ASP A 449 -43.01 7.93 -5.41
CA ASP A 449 -41.55 8.02 -5.32
C ASP A 449 -41.15 8.57 -3.94
N MET A 450 -41.92 9.52 -3.39
CA MET A 450 -41.69 10.06 -2.05
C MET A 450 -41.88 8.99 -0.96
N ILE A 451 -42.97 8.19 -1.01
CA ILE A 451 -43.16 7.13 0.00
C ILE A 451 -42.08 6.05 -0.11
N ASP A 452 -41.67 5.68 -1.33
CA ASP A 452 -40.60 4.70 -1.55
C ASP A 452 -39.26 5.25 -1.02
N PHE A 453 -38.94 6.51 -1.32
CA PHE A 453 -37.77 7.22 -0.80
C PHE A 453 -37.76 7.28 0.73
N LEU A 454 -38.85 7.75 1.35
CA LEU A 454 -38.97 7.85 2.80
C LEU A 454 -38.97 6.48 3.48
N SER A 455 -39.52 5.44 2.84
CA SER A 455 -39.45 4.08 3.37
C SER A 455 -38.02 3.54 3.38
N ASP A 456 -37.20 3.97 2.43
CA ASP A 456 -35.80 3.59 2.34
C ASP A 456 -34.90 4.39 3.28
N TYR A 457 -35.00 5.72 3.29
CA TYR A 457 -34.04 6.60 3.98
C TYR A 457 -34.59 7.26 5.25
N GLY A 458 -35.91 7.28 5.41
CA GLY A 458 -36.61 8.05 6.44
C GLY A 458 -36.98 7.24 7.69
N LYS A 459 -36.93 7.91 8.83
CA LYS A 459 -37.39 7.43 10.13
C LYS A 459 -38.10 8.57 10.86
N ILE A 460 -39.22 8.27 11.52
CA ILE A 460 -39.86 9.25 12.40
C ILE A 460 -39.26 9.11 13.78
N SER A 461 -38.78 10.21 14.36
CA SER A 461 -38.41 10.29 15.77
C SER A 461 -39.36 11.23 16.49
N TYR A 462 -39.91 10.80 17.62
CA TYR A 462 -40.85 11.61 18.39
C TYR A 462 -40.61 11.48 19.89
N ILE A 463 -41.01 12.50 20.64
CA ILE A 463 -40.96 12.53 22.09
C ILE A 463 -42.39 12.44 22.62
N ASP A 464 -42.70 11.35 23.32
CA ASP A 464 -44.02 11.16 23.92
C ASP A 464 -44.24 12.03 25.18
N ASN A 465 -45.46 12.01 25.71
CA ASN A 465 -45.82 12.75 26.93
C ASN A 465 -45.01 12.37 28.16
N SER A 466 -44.37 11.18 28.18
CA SER A 466 -43.48 10.74 29.24
C SER A 466 -42.03 11.19 29.03
N LYS A 467 -41.77 12.05 28.03
CA LYS A 467 -40.44 12.52 27.60
C LYS A 467 -39.52 11.39 27.11
N THR A 468 -40.11 10.26 26.70
CA THR A 468 -39.33 9.14 26.15
C THR A 468 -39.19 9.33 24.64
N LYS A 469 -37.93 9.33 24.15
CA LYS A 469 -37.64 9.39 22.72
C LYS A 469 -37.90 8.04 22.08
N LYS A 470 -38.75 8.02 21.04
CA LYS A 470 -39.08 6.83 20.25
C LYS A 470 -38.71 7.05 18.78
N GLY A 471 -38.43 5.95 18.09
CA GLY A 471 -38.10 5.93 16.67
C GLY A 471 -38.98 4.92 15.94
N LEU A 472 -39.51 5.29 14.78
CA LEU A 472 -40.40 4.48 13.96
C LEU A 472 -39.84 4.39 12.54
N LYS A 473 -39.85 3.18 12.00
CA LYS A 473 -39.62 2.98 10.56
C LYS A 473 -40.86 3.45 9.81
N ILE A 474 -40.63 4.07 8.66
CA ILE A 474 -41.70 4.53 7.79
C ILE A 474 -42.42 3.33 7.17
N GLN A 475 -43.75 3.36 7.21
CA GLN A 475 -44.64 2.34 6.65
C GLN A 475 -45.80 3.04 5.95
N ASN A 476 -46.09 2.66 4.72
CA ASN A 476 -47.25 3.15 3.99
C ASN A 476 -48.54 2.73 4.72
N ALA A 477 -49.45 3.68 4.92
CA ALA A 477 -50.78 3.41 5.47
C ALA A 477 -51.77 2.88 4.43
N LEU A 478 -51.48 3.02 3.14
CA LEU A 478 -52.32 2.54 2.05
C LEU A 478 -51.90 1.15 1.59
N ASP A 479 -52.88 0.31 1.23
CA ASP A 479 -52.64 -1.00 0.57
C ASP A 479 -52.21 -0.85 -0.91
N THR A 480 -52.02 0.39 -1.38
CA THR A 480 -51.61 0.70 -2.74
C THR A 480 -50.62 1.86 -2.78
N LEU A 481 -49.72 1.81 -3.77
CA LEU A 481 -48.81 2.90 -4.10
C LEU A 481 -49.34 3.76 -5.26
N ASN A 482 -50.45 3.36 -5.88
CA ASN A 482 -51.01 4.03 -7.05
C ASN A 482 -52.15 4.95 -6.61
N TYR A 483 -51.81 6.09 -6.01
CA TYR A 483 -52.75 7.14 -5.62
C TYR A 483 -52.32 8.50 -6.21
N TYR A 484 -53.28 9.40 -6.38
CA TYR A 484 -53.06 10.75 -6.89
C TYR A 484 -52.79 11.75 -5.78
N GLY A 485 -51.95 12.73 -6.10
CA GLY A 485 -51.61 13.85 -5.24
C GLY A 485 -50.18 13.80 -4.73
N LYS A 486 -49.74 14.94 -4.19
CA LYS A 486 -48.43 15.08 -3.52
C LYS A 486 -48.63 14.93 -2.02
N TYR A 487 -49.01 13.72 -1.64
CA TYR A 487 -49.27 13.35 -0.26
C TYR A 487 -48.46 12.10 0.09
N VAL A 488 -48.10 11.97 1.36
CA VAL A 488 -47.54 10.74 1.92
C VAL A 488 -48.43 10.32 3.07
N TYR A 489 -48.87 9.06 3.07
CA TYR A 489 -49.72 8.51 4.12
C TYR A 489 -48.95 7.47 4.92
N LEU A 490 -48.65 7.78 6.17
CA LEU A 490 -47.81 6.98 7.04
C LEU A 490 -48.63 6.33 8.15
N LYS A 491 -48.41 5.04 8.38
CA LYS A 491 -49.01 4.33 9.50
C LYS A 491 -48.22 4.63 10.76
N VAL A 492 -48.86 5.27 11.74
CA VAL A 492 -48.22 5.66 13.01
C VAL A 492 -49.02 5.18 14.22
N PRO A 493 -48.39 4.94 15.39
CA PRO A 493 -49.13 4.59 16.61
C PRO A 493 -49.97 5.76 17.13
N ASP A 494 -51.09 5.46 17.81
CA ASP A 494 -52.03 6.48 18.32
C ASP A 494 -51.36 7.53 19.23
N ASN A 495 -50.39 7.11 20.04
CA ASN A 495 -49.68 7.99 20.98
C ASN A 495 -48.82 9.07 20.30
N LEU A 496 -48.59 8.97 18.99
CA LEU A 496 -47.83 9.96 18.24
C LEU A 496 -48.62 11.25 18.04
N ALA A 497 -49.96 11.19 18.00
CA ALA A 497 -50.82 12.38 17.91
C ALA A 497 -50.62 13.34 19.11
N GLU A 498 -50.38 12.76 20.29
CA GLU A 498 -50.15 13.50 21.53
C GLU A 498 -48.67 13.85 21.76
N ALA A 499 -47.77 13.52 20.84
CA ALA A 499 -46.34 13.78 21.01
C ALA A 499 -46.04 15.28 21.09
N ASN A 500 -45.04 15.62 21.91
CA ASN A 500 -44.58 17.01 22.09
C ASN A 500 -43.71 17.48 20.92
N GLU A 501 -42.95 16.56 20.33
CA GLU A 501 -42.02 16.84 19.24
C GLU A 501 -42.07 15.67 18.26
N ILE A 502 -42.15 15.99 16.96
CA ILE A 502 -42.12 15.01 15.87
C ILE A 502 -41.11 15.47 14.83
N LYS A 503 -40.15 14.61 14.52
CA LYS A 503 -39.10 14.85 13.54
C LYS A 503 -39.06 13.73 12.51
N LEU A 504 -38.96 14.11 11.25
CA LEU A 504 -38.57 13.21 10.17
C LEU A 504 -37.05 13.26 10.04
N ILE A 505 -36.40 12.12 10.25
CA ILE A 505 -34.96 11.96 10.12
C ILE A 505 -34.69 11.19 8.83
N ILE A 506 -33.98 11.80 7.90
CA ILE A 506 -33.57 11.16 6.65
C ILE A 506 -32.08 10.96 6.71
N THR A 507 -31.63 9.72 6.59
CA THR A 507 -30.20 9.39 6.60
C THR A 507 -29.81 8.82 5.26
N ALA A 508 -29.01 9.59 4.51
CA ALA A 508 -28.45 9.20 3.23
C ALA A 508 -26.93 9.08 3.38
N ARG A 509 -26.42 7.85 3.28
CA ARG A 509 -25.02 7.50 3.51
C ARG A 509 -24.52 7.99 4.87
N ASN A 510 -23.69 9.04 4.90
CA ASN A 510 -23.10 9.62 6.11
C ASN A 510 -23.69 10.98 6.46
N ASN A 511 -24.74 11.42 5.77
CA ASN A 511 -25.45 12.67 6.03
C ASN A 511 -26.82 12.38 6.65
N GLN A 512 -27.11 13.06 7.76
CA GLN A 512 -28.40 12.98 8.42
C GLN A 512 -29.11 14.34 8.37
N TYR A 513 -30.23 14.37 7.68
CA TYR A 513 -31.11 15.51 7.53
C TYR A 513 -32.28 15.39 8.52
N ILE A 514 -32.67 16.50 9.14
CA ILE A 514 -33.69 16.53 10.18
C ILE A 514 -34.74 17.57 9.78
N TYR A 515 -35.95 17.09 9.52
CA TYR A 515 -37.12 17.91 9.22
C TYR A 515 -38.03 17.91 10.45
N LYS A 516 -38.29 19.08 11.04
CA LYS A 516 -39.16 19.23 12.19
C LYS A 516 -40.62 19.34 11.74
N LEU A 517 -41.44 18.39 12.19
CA LEU A 517 -42.87 18.32 11.88
C LEU A 517 -43.75 18.86 13.01
N LYS A 518 -43.28 18.81 14.25
CA LYS A 518 -43.98 19.37 15.43
C LYS A 518 -42.96 19.78 16.48
#